data_AF-A0A370KG14-F1
#
_entry.id   AF-A0A370KG14-F1
#
_cell.length_a   1.000
_cell.length_b   1.000
_cell.length_c   1.000
_cell.angle_alpha   90.00
_cell.angle_beta   90.00
_cell.angle_gamma   90.00
#
_symmetry.space_group_name_H-M   'P 1'
#
loop_
_entity.id
_entity.type
_entity.pdbx_description
1 polymer ?
#
loop_
_entity_poly.entity_id
_entity_poly.type
_entity_poly.pdbx_seq_one_letter_code
_entity_poly.pdbx_strand_id
1 'polypeptide(L)'
;MRLHQIALLSVIPLVSPSEAFPRDFFTDLSGQWSGSGQAYLRRLGDVTAGCLVSVNGTSRNTTMNGTCRFLLFHQSLGLTLAKAANDRVTGTYTGAKTGPAQLSGTVRGDKLVLNVNWGAPVNGDRIAQMVITRTGENSFEQTVIDKVDGKTRTTSRFSFKRK
;
A
#
# COMPACT_ATOMS: atom_id res chain seq x y z
N MET A 1 18.82 59.94 43.16
CA MET A 1 18.29 59.21 41.99
C MET A 1 19.29 58.13 41.57
N ARG A 2 18.97 56.85 41.80
CA ARG A 2 19.71 55.72 41.22
C ARG A 2 18.68 54.70 40.70
N LEU A 3 18.43 54.76 39.40
CA LEU A 3 17.56 53.82 38.68
C LEU A 3 18.25 52.45 38.66
N HIS A 4 17.62 51.42 39.23
CA HIS A 4 18.05 50.02 39.08
C HIS A 4 17.27 49.42 37.91
N GLN A 5 17.96 49.09 36.82
CA GLN A 5 17.39 48.35 35.69
C GLN A 5 17.32 46.86 36.03
N ILE A 6 16.10 46.32 36.11
CA ILE A 6 15.85 44.88 36.23
C ILE A 6 15.79 44.33 34.80
N ALA A 7 16.76 43.51 34.42
CA ALA A 7 16.77 42.80 33.15
C ALA A 7 15.92 41.52 33.26
N LEU A 8 14.81 41.44 32.53
CA LEU A 8 14.05 40.20 32.35
C LEU A 8 14.76 39.30 31.33
N LEU A 9 15.25 38.13 31.76
CA LEU A 9 15.65 37.05 30.87
C LEU A 9 14.40 36.27 30.42
N SER A 10 14.00 36.42 29.16
CA SER A 10 13.00 35.56 28.52
C SER A 10 13.66 34.27 28.02
N VAL A 11 13.33 33.14 28.63
CA VAL A 11 13.73 31.80 28.17
C VAL A 11 12.74 31.36 27.06
N ILE A 12 13.22 31.28 25.82
CA ILE A 12 12.43 30.77 24.69
C ILE A 12 12.68 29.25 24.60
N PRO A 13 11.66 28.39 24.71
CA PRO A 13 11.83 26.96 24.49
C PRO A 13 12.12 26.69 23.01
N LEU A 14 13.31 26.18 22.71
CA LEU A 14 13.65 25.60 21.40
C LEU A 14 12.84 24.31 21.22
N VAL A 15 11.70 24.41 20.53
CA VAL A 15 11.00 23.23 20.01
C VAL A 15 11.78 22.78 18.79
N SER A 16 12.61 21.74 18.94
CA SER A 16 13.24 21.09 17.79
C SER A 16 12.15 20.47 16.90
N PRO A 17 12.10 20.77 15.60
CA PRO A 17 11.27 20.01 14.68
C PRO A 17 11.79 18.57 14.70
N SER A 18 10.96 17.63 15.11
CA SER A 18 11.23 16.21 14.90
C SER A 18 11.19 15.97 13.39
N GLU A 19 12.35 16.03 12.72
CA GLU A 19 12.48 15.47 11.38
C GLU A 19 12.24 13.97 11.50
N ALA A 20 11.00 13.55 11.23
CA ALA A 20 10.70 12.15 11.03
C ALA A 20 11.57 11.70 9.84
N PHE A 21 12.61 10.91 10.12
CA PHE A 21 13.46 10.31 9.10
C PHE A 21 12.59 9.74 7.97
N PRO A 22 12.96 9.95 6.69
CA PRO A 22 12.24 9.36 5.57
C PRO A 22 12.13 7.86 5.78
N ARG A 23 10.93 7.40 6.14
CA ARG A 23 10.70 6.00 6.41
C ARG A 23 10.70 5.24 5.08
N ASP A 24 11.62 4.28 4.94
CA ASP A 24 11.70 3.48 3.72
C ASP A 24 10.42 2.66 3.56
N PHE A 25 9.75 2.87 2.42
CA PHE A 25 8.40 2.36 2.19
C PHE A 25 8.30 0.84 2.37
N PHE A 26 9.29 0.08 1.90
CA PHE A 26 9.27 -1.37 1.93
C PHE A 26 9.66 -1.90 3.30
N THR A 27 10.71 -1.35 3.91
CA THR A 27 11.12 -1.76 5.26
C THR A 27 10.00 -1.53 6.26
N ASP A 28 9.31 -0.39 6.23
CA ASP A 28 8.18 -0.08 7.10
C ASP A 28 7.01 -1.08 7.01
N LEU A 29 6.72 -1.55 5.80
CA LEU A 29 5.63 -2.50 5.57
C LEU A 29 5.98 -3.91 6.03
N SER A 30 7.24 -4.21 6.32
CA SER A 30 7.67 -5.55 6.75
C SER A 30 6.93 -6.01 7.99
N GLY A 31 6.46 -7.25 8.00
CA GLY A 31 5.75 -7.85 9.13
C GLY A 31 4.51 -8.62 8.71
N GLN A 32 3.74 -9.06 9.71
CA GLN A 32 2.49 -9.78 9.51
C GLN A 32 1.30 -8.86 9.66
N TRP A 33 0.29 -9.07 8.83
CA TRP A 33 -0.87 -8.21 8.74
C TRP A 33 -2.14 -9.03 8.63
N SER A 34 -3.20 -8.50 9.23
CA SER A 34 -4.57 -8.95 9.01
C SER A 34 -5.38 -7.80 8.43
N GLY A 35 -6.17 -8.09 7.40
CA GLY A 35 -7.02 -7.09 6.78
C GLY A 35 -8.39 -7.62 6.44
N SER A 36 -9.30 -6.70 6.17
CA SER A 36 -10.62 -6.99 5.64
C SER A 36 -11.02 -5.93 4.63
N GLY A 37 -11.94 -6.29 3.73
CA GLY A 37 -12.30 -5.41 2.64
C GLY A 37 -13.28 -6.05 1.68
N GLN A 38 -13.43 -5.41 0.54
CA GLN A 38 -14.31 -5.84 -0.54
C GLN A 38 -13.52 -5.98 -1.84
N ALA A 39 -13.90 -6.98 -2.63
CA ALA A 39 -13.43 -7.16 -4.00
C ALA A 39 -14.62 -7.37 -4.94
N TYR A 40 -14.54 -6.79 -6.13
CA TYR A 40 -15.48 -7.00 -7.20
C TYR A 40 -15.13 -8.27 -7.98
N LEU A 41 -16.10 -9.15 -8.14
CA LEU A 41 -16.02 -10.34 -8.97
C LEU A 41 -17.14 -10.29 -10.01
N ARG A 42 -16.78 -10.36 -11.31
CA ARG A 42 -17.74 -10.21 -12.42
C ARG A 42 -19.02 -11.03 -12.32
N ARG A 43 -18.98 -12.22 -11.71
CA ARG A 43 -20.16 -13.09 -11.54
C ARG A 43 -20.91 -12.91 -10.22
N LEU A 44 -20.29 -12.32 -9.20
CA LEU A 44 -20.84 -12.24 -7.83
C LEU A 44 -21.06 -10.79 -7.35
N GLY A 45 -20.61 -9.80 -8.11
CA GLY A 45 -20.60 -8.41 -7.65
C GLY A 45 -19.54 -8.18 -6.58
N ASP A 46 -19.80 -7.24 -5.69
CA ASP A 46 -18.93 -6.93 -4.56
C ASP A 46 -19.07 -7.97 -3.46
N VAL A 47 -17.93 -8.57 -3.07
CA VAL A 47 -17.87 -9.59 -2.04
C VAL A 47 -16.86 -9.21 -0.96
N THR A 48 -17.18 -9.52 0.29
CA THR A 48 -16.28 -9.28 1.42
C THR A 48 -15.26 -10.40 1.55
N ALA A 49 -14.05 -10.06 1.98
CA ALA A 49 -13.03 -11.04 2.38
C ALA A 49 -12.21 -10.55 3.57
N GLY A 50 -11.68 -11.51 4.32
CA GLY A 50 -10.60 -11.29 5.27
C GLY A 50 -9.28 -11.83 4.70
N CYS A 51 -8.19 -11.10 4.86
CA CYS A 51 -6.89 -11.47 4.31
C CYS A 51 -5.83 -11.53 5.41
N LEU A 52 -4.92 -12.49 5.30
CA LEU A 52 -3.69 -12.55 6.07
C LEU A 52 -2.53 -12.43 5.11
N VAL A 53 -1.64 -11.46 5.35
CA VAL A 53 -0.47 -11.23 4.50
C VAL A 53 0.79 -11.08 5.35
N SER A 54 1.91 -11.56 4.81
CA SER A 54 3.25 -11.40 5.35
C SER A 54 4.09 -10.63 4.35
N VAL A 55 4.78 -9.59 4.82
CA VAL A 55 5.65 -8.74 4.02
C VAL A 55 7.07 -8.88 4.52
N ASN A 56 8.00 -9.12 3.61
CA ASN A 56 9.43 -9.04 3.85
C ASN A 56 9.98 -7.92 2.96
N GLY A 57 10.34 -6.79 3.57
CA GLY A 57 10.82 -5.60 2.89
C GLY A 57 12.23 -5.21 3.32
N THR A 58 13.04 -4.87 2.33
CA THR A 58 14.35 -4.21 2.47
C THR A 58 14.27 -2.85 1.81
N SER A 59 15.32 -2.05 1.93
CA SER A 59 15.38 -0.72 1.30
C SER A 59 15.23 -0.71 -0.22
N ARG A 60 15.36 -1.87 -0.89
CA ARG A 60 15.24 -1.98 -2.36
C ARG A 60 14.23 -3.00 -2.83
N ASN A 61 13.99 -4.07 -2.08
CA ASN A 61 13.14 -5.16 -2.54
C ASN A 61 12.05 -5.44 -1.50
N THR A 62 10.88 -5.85 -1.96
CA THR A 62 9.88 -6.42 -1.06
C THR A 62 9.20 -7.62 -1.69
N THR A 63 8.87 -8.59 -0.85
CA THR A 63 7.93 -9.65 -1.16
C THR A 63 6.76 -9.57 -0.20
N MET A 64 5.55 -9.77 -0.70
CA MET A 64 4.34 -9.95 0.09
C MET A 64 3.67 -11.23 -0.38
N ASN A 65 3.31 -12.09 0.57
CA ASN A 65 2.55 -13.31 0.29
C ASN A 65 1.38 -13.39 1.25
N GLY A 66 0.26 -13.91 0.81
CA GLY A 66 -0.88 -14.10 1.69
C GLY A 66 -2.04 -14.84 1.09
N THR A 67 -3.09 -14.94 1.88
CA THR A 67 -4.32 -15.62 1.51
C THR A 67 -5.52 -14.79 1.95
N CYS A 68 -6.45 -14.57 1.03
CA CYS A 68 -7.75 -13.98 1.30
C CYS A 68 -8.82 -15.06 1.37
N ARG A 69 -9.61 -15.04 2.44
CA ARG A 69 -10.76 -15.91 2.67
C ARG A 69 -12.04 -15.16 2.32
N PHE A 70 -12.71 -15.64 1.29
CA PHE A 70 -14.09 -15.30 0.96
C PHE A 70 -15.03 -16.31 1.62
N LEU A 71 -16.35 -16.08 1.52
CA LEU A 71 -17.35 -17.00 2.07
C LEU A 71 -17.22 -18.42 1.49
N LEU A 72 -17.01 -18.54 0.18
CA LEU A 72 -17.08 -19.83 -0.54
C LEU A 72 -15.72 -20.39 -0.97
N PHE A 73 -14.66 -19.60 -0.92
CA PHE A 73 -13.35 -20.02 -1.41
C PHE A 73 -12.23 -19.18 -0.79
N HIS A 74 -11.00 -19.67 -0.91
CA HIS A 74 -9.79 -18.91 -0.56
C HIS A 74 -9.01 -18.57 -1.83
N GLN A 75 -8.27 -17.49 -1.77
CA GLN A 75 -7.43 -17.02 -2.87
C GLN A 75 -6.07 -16.60 -2.33
N SER A 76 -5.03 -17.30 -2.77
CA SER A 76 -3.65 -16.89 -2.50
C SER A 76 -3.26 -15.72 -3.39
N LEU A 77 -2.42 -14.84 -2.86
CA LEU A 77 -1.84 -13.72 -3.57
C LEU A 77 -0.36 -13.58 -3.25
N GLY A 78 0.36 -12.99 -4.18
CA GLY A 78 1.78 -12.70 -4.06
C GLY A 78 2.12 -11.39 -4.76
N LEU A 79 3.14 -10.71 -4.24
CA LEU A 79 3.67 -9.47 -4.79
C LEU A 79 5.19 -9.53 -4.61
N THR A 80 5.94 -9.33 -5.67
CA THR A 80 7.39 -9.12 -5.61
C THR A 80 7.70 -7.80 -6.28
N LEU A 81 8.39 -6.91 -5.58
CA LEU A 81 8.74 -5.58 -6.07
C LEU A 81 10.22 -5.30 -5.88
N ALA A 82 10.80 -4.56 -6.83
CA ALA A 82 12.13 -4.00 -6.77
C ALA A 82 12.09 -2.50 -7.05
N LYS A 83 12.77 -1.72 -6.21
CA LYS A 83 12.95 -0.27 -6.32
C LYS A 83 14.23 0.03 -7.09
N ALA A 84 14.05 0.70 -8.22
CA ALA A 84 15.11 1.27 -9.04
C ALA A 84 15.44 2.71 -8.62
N ALA A 85 16.29 3.40 -9.37
CA ALA A 85 16.58 4.81 -9.15
C ALA A 85 15.31 5.68 -9.30
N ASN A 86 15.30 6.84 -8.62
CA ASN A 86 14.22 7.82 -8.67
C ASN A 86 12.86 7.26 -8.19
N ASP A 87 12.89 6.41 -7.16
CA ASP A 87 11.72 5.76 -6.54
C ASP A 87 10.86 4.91 -7.47
N ARG A 88 11.34 4.63 -8.69
CA ARG A 88 10.64 3.74 -9.63
C ARG A 88 10.58 2.35 -9.06
N VAL A 89 9.46 1.68 -9.24
CA VAL A 89 9.21 0.33 -8.77
C VAL A 89 8.76 -0.52 -9.94
N THR A 90 9.30 -1.74 -10.04
CA THR A 90 8.82 -2.77 -10.95
C THR A 90 8.58 -4.05 -10.19
N GLY A 91 7.81 -4.96 -10.77
CA GLY A 91 7.57 -6.24 -10.13
C GLY A 91 6.50 -7.08 -10.78
N THR A 92 6.01 -8.05 -10.01
CA THR A 92 5.00 -8.99 -10.44
C THR A 92 3.98 -9.20 -9.32
N TYR A 93 2.72 -9.27 -9.70
CA TYR A 93 1.61 -9.69 -8.85
C TYR A 93 1.13 -11.08 -9.27
N THR A 94 0.84 -11.94 -8.29
CA THR A 94 0.19 -13.23 -8.49
C THR A 94 -1.08 -13.28 -7.65
N GLY A 95 -2.04 -14.09 -8.09
CA GLY A 95 -3.35 -14.23 -7.44
C GLY A 95 -4.51 -13.94 -8.39
N ALA A 96 -4.28 -13.28 -9.53
CA ALA A 96 -5.29 -13.24 -10.57
C ALA A 96 -5.45 -14.62 -11.24
N LYS A 97 -6.69 -15.01 -11.55
CA LYS A 97 -6.98 -16.27 -12.27
C LYS A 97 -6.39 -16.30 -13.68
N THR A 98 -6.09 -15.13 -14.22
CA THR A 98 -5.48 -14.90 -15.54
C THR A 98 -3.96 -15.08 -15.56
N GLY A 99 -3.37 -15.53 -14.45
CA GLY A 99 -1.92 -15.67 -14.29
C GLY A 99 -1.24 -14.40 -13.76
N PRO A 100 0.10 -14.39 -13.71
CA PRO A 100 0.87 -13.27 -13.18
C PRO A 100 0.61 -11.96 -13.95
N ALA A 101 0.65 -10.85 -13.22
CA ALA A 101 0.54 -9.51 -13.78
C ALA A 101 1.85 -8.75 -13.56
N GLN A 102 2.25 -7.96 -14.56
CA GLN A 102 3.43 -7.11 -14.44
C GLN A 102 3.06 -5.79 -13.76
N LEU A 103 3.95 -5.31 -12.90
CA LEU A 103 3.77 -4.10 -12.13
C LEU A 103 4.84 -3.07 -12.50
N SER A 104 4.42 -1.82 -12.64
CA SER A 104 5.32 -0.69 -12.79
C SER A 104 4.75 0.54 -12.10
N GLY A 105 5.59 1.29 -11.41
CA GLY A 105 5.07 2.36 -10.57
C GLY A 105 6.13 3.16 -9.87
N THR A 106 5.73 3.85 -8.81
CA THR A 106 6.61 4.74 -8.07
C THR A 106 6.15 4.90 -6.62
N VAL A 107 7.10 5.04 -5.72
CA VAL A 107 6.86 5.46 -4.34
C VAL A 107 6.73 6.99 -4.28
N ARG A 108 5.69 7.47 -3.60
CA ARG A 108 5.37 8.89 -3.40
C ARG A 108 4.97 9.10 -1.94
N GLY A 109 5.94 9.37 -1.08
CA GLY A 109 5.71 9.56 0.36
C GLY A 109 5.15 8.31 1.05
N ASP A 110 3.90 8.38 1.45
CA ASP A 110 3.14 7.31 2.11
C ASP A 110 2.45 6.36 1.12
N LYS A 111 2.54 6.62 -0.19
CA LYS A 111 1.87 5.85 -1.24
C LYS A 111 2.84 5.14 -2.16
N LEU A 112 2.48 3.92 -2.53
CA LEU A 112 3.04 3.20 -3.67
C LEU A 112 1.94 3.09 -4.71
N VAL A 113 2.14 3.74 -5.85
CA VAL A 113 1.19 3.74 -6.97
C VAL A 113 1.76 2.84 -8.05
N LEU A 114 1.02 1.79 -8.40
CA LEU A 114 1.40 0.76 -9.36
C LEU A 114 0.37 0.71 -10.49
N ASN A 115 0.86 0.74 -11.73
CA ASN A 115 0.12 0.25 -12.88
C ASN A 115 0.22 -1.28 -12.88
N VAL A 116 -0.91 -1.92 -13.13
CA VAL A 116 -1.04 -3.37 -13.25
C VAL A 116 -1.30 -3.69 -14.71
N ASN A 117 -0.46 -4.54 -15.29
CA ASN A 117 -0.64 -5.10 -16.63
C ASN A 117 -0.95 -6.59 -16.53
N TRP A 118 -2.20 -6.98 -16.73
CA TRP A 118 -2.68 -8.34 -16.58
C TRP A 118 -2.16 -9.27 -17.70
N GLY A 119 -1.77 -10.50 -17.32
CA GLY A 119 -1.35 -11.55 -18.25
C GLY A 119 -2.45 -12.03 -19.22
N ALA A 120 -3.72 -11.83 -18.87
CA ALA A 120 -4.88 -11.93 -19.76
C ALA A 120 -5.95 -10.91 -19.33
N PRO A 121 -6.96 -10.62 -20.17
CA PRO A 121 -7.97 -9.62 -19.84
C PRO A 121 -8.70 -9.91 -18.51
N VAL A 122 -8.80 -8.90 -17.66
CA VAL A 122 -9.59 -8.86 -16.42
C VAL A 122 -10.60 -7.73 -16.58
N ASN A 123 -11.87 -8.00 -16.29
CA ASN A 123 -12.98 -7.04 -16.43
C ASN A 123 -13.16 -6.35 -17.80
N GLY A 124 -12.45 -6.80 -18.84
CA GLY A 124 -12.60 -6.34 -20.21
C GLY A 124 -11.32 -5.77 -20.82
N ASP A 125 -10.28 -5.50 -20.03
CA ASP A 125 -8.99 -5.03 -20.51
C ASP A 125 -7.81 -5.61 -19.70
N ARG A 126 -6.60 -5.09 -19.91
CA ARG A 126 -5.38 -5.57 -19.23
C ARG A 126 -4.83 -4.57 -18.23
N ILE A 127 -5.51 -3.47 -17.94
CA ILE A 127 -4.91 -2.32 -17.25
C ILE A 127 -5.73 -1.97 -16.02
N ALA A 128 -5.07 -2.02 -14.87
CA ALA A 128 -5.62 -1.48 -13.63
C ALA A 128 -4.57 -0.61 -12.92
N GLN A 129 -4.99 0.11 -11.88
CA GLN A 129 -4.10 0.81 -10.96
C GLN A 129 -4.27 0.22 -9.56
N MET A 130 -3.16 -0.15 -8.93
CA MET A 130 -3.10 -0.54 -7.53
C MET A 130 -2.39 0.55 -6.74
N VAL A 131 -2.97 0.93 -5.60
CA VAL A 131 -2.39 1.88 -4.66
C VAL A 131 -2.27 1.22 -3.30
N ILE A 132 -1.07 1.22 -2.74
CA ILE A 132 -0.83 0.84 -1.34
C ILE A 132 -0.49 2.13 -0.59
N THR A 133 -1.27 2.45 0.44
CA THR A 133 -1.10 3.67 1.25
C THR A 133 -0.81 3.28 2.69
N ARG A 134 0.31 3.72 3.26
CA ARG A 134 0.50 3.66 4.71
C ARG A 134 -0.46 4.63 5.38
N THR A 135 -1.37 4.13 6.20
CA THR A 135 -2.39 4.93 6.90
C THR A 135 -2.02 5.17 8.37
N GLY A 136 -0.93 4.58 8.84
CA GLY A 136 -0.36 4.71 10.16
C GLY A 136 0.85 3.80 10.31
N GLU A 137 1.51 3.83 11.47
CA GLU A 137 2.69 2.97 11.76
C GLU A 137 2.39 1.47 11.64
N ASN A 138 1.18 1.09 12.07
CA ASN A 138 0.70 -0.29 12.10
C ASN A 138 -0.55 -0.47 11.22
N SER A 139 -0.68 0.32 10.15
CA SER A 139 -1.78 0.16 9.20
C SER A 139 -1.46 0.61 7.79
N PHE A 140 -2.03 -0.10 6.82
CA PHE A 140 -2.04 0.32 5.43
C PHE A 140 -3.37 -0.01 4.76
N GLU A 141 -3.66 0.67 3.66
CA GLU A 141 -4.78 0.35 2.78
C GLU A 141 -4.25 -0.06 1.40
N GLN A 142 -4.86 -1.08 0.81
CA GLN A 142 -4.70 -1.42 -0.59
C GLN A 142 -5.99 -1.07 -1.33
N THR A 143 -5.89 -0.33 -2.44
CA THR A 143 -7.00 -0.04 -3.35
C THR A 143 -6.61 -0.49 -4.77
N VAL A 144 -7.52 -1.13 -5.52
CA VAL A 144 -7.41 -1.35 -6.97
C VAL A 144 -8.53 -0.59 -7.67
N ILE A 145 -8.15 0.19 -8.66
CA ILE A 145 -9.03 0.92 -9.57
C ILE A 145 -8.90 0.26 -10.94
N ASP A 146 -10.02 -0.13 -11.52
CA ASP A 146 -10.09 -0.88 -12.78
C ASP A 146 -11.34 -0.48 -13.56
N LYS A 147 -11.42 -0.83 -14.83
CA LYS A 147 -12.64 -0.66 -15.62
C LYS A 147 -13.50 -1.90 -15.52
N VAL A 148 -14.78 -1.71 -15.27
CA VAL A 148 -15.80 -2.75 -15.37
C VAL A 148 -16.85 -2.27 -16.35
N ASP A 149 -17.02 -3.00 -17.44
CA ASP A 149 -17.95 -2.69 -18.52
C ASP A 149 -17.78 -1.24 -19.02
N GLY A 150 -16.52 -0.87 -19.23
CA GLY A 150 -16.10 0.45 -19.74
C GLY A 150 -16.07 1.59 -18.70
N LYS A 151 -16.54 1.35 -17.46
CA LYS A 151 -16.60 2.36 -16.40
C LYS A 151 -15.51 2.14 -15.36
N THR A 152 -14.74 3.19 -15.09
CA THR A 152 -13.74 3.18 -14.00
C THR A 152 -14.43 3.05 -12.65
N ARG A 153 -13.98 2.11 -11.83
CA ARG A 153 -14.44 1.93 -10.45
C ARG A 153 -13.34 1.35 -9.57
N THR A 154 -13.51 1.48 -8.26
CA THR A 154 -12.76 0.65 -7.31
C THR A 154 -13.26 -0.80 -7.41
N THR A 155 -12.36 -1.72 -7.71
CA THR A 155 -12.64 -3.17 -7.76
C THR A 155 -12.06 -3.92 -6.58
N SER A 156 -11.20 -3.28 -5.78
CA SER A 156 -10.75 -3.84 -4.52
C SER A 156 -10.40 -2.71 -3.54
N ARG A 157 -10.80 -2.83 -2.28
CA ARG A 157 -10.30 -2.00 -1.19
C ARG A 157 -10.20 -2.83 0.08
N PHE A 158 -9.00 -2.93 0.64
CA PHE A 158 -8.71 -3.67 1.86
C PHE A 158 -7.91 -2.80 2.82
N SER A 159 -8.36 -2.75 4.08
CA SER A 159 -7.64 -2.14 5.19
C SER A 159 -6.93 -3.20 5.99
N PHE A 160 -5.66 -2.99 6.28
CA PHE A 160 -4.80 -3.91 7.01
C PHE A 160 -4.29 -3.27 8.30
N LYS A 161 -4.21 -4.10 9.35
CA LYS A 161 -3.58 -3.80 10.63
C LYS A 161 -2.48 -4.82 10.90
N ARG A 162 -1.40 -4.35 11.52
CA ARG A 162 -0.29 -5.22 11.94
C ARG A 162 -0.82 -6.20 12.99
N LYS A 163 -0.33 -7.43 12.93
CA LYS A 163 -0.56 -8.44 13.98
C LYS A 163 0.41 -8.26 15.14
#